data_AF-A0A1B6J0W1-F1
#
_entry.id   AF-A0A1B6J0W1-F1
#
_cell.length_a   1.000
_cell.length_b   1.000
_cell.length_c   1.000
_cell.angle_alpha   90.00
_cell.angle_beta   90.00
_cell.angle_gamma   90.00
#
_symmetry.space_group_name_H-M   'P 1'
#
loop_
_entity.id
_entity.type
_entity.pdbx_description
1 polymer ?
#
loop_
_entity_poly.entity_id
_entity_poly.type
_entity_poly.pdbx_seq_one_letter_code
_entity_poly.pdbx_strand_id
1 'polypeptide(L)'
;MTSKDDDLEFSDGEDSGGGSSSVNIQAQDLTSAAWADNMKRAAAKKLIERYFYQLTDGCGNRSCSNEHCASSGKIKGLTPNQAAAQAIQLFRQEAQLCESHPPKVARTDTPFSDCKERVHPPAHTLSAHHHRAPSPSPSPSTANNTKPSPCRSTLDEPLLLRILETCQAENNYSLLIRTLGEVYSSPESLGRSFLKAQVSPLDSYAPSQLAAMRKEEVRELEGETEKDLDSIAIERGEVESCSDKINIDLASLRRAYQQLFSLSGNLYENALVQALITLSENMELDLKMAGRVEEGGGGCPLETLLNALIIALEIPTLGGSDYLELALPRLCKAAALLPIPAQARLARVWARHCPDRLKNLLEALQQLITLRVITGLGASRFTRDYNVQDEDTITAPTKVMKIIYYANLLAGELDPPEMMVEEDQPEDDYLSLHKTPRQPQAQDPLSVELKVNVLDCRHPHLPFTEFYNEPLSDAVEMDKDFANYKS
;
A
#
# COMPACT_ATOMS: atom_id res chain seq x y z
N MET A 1 -4.24 -19.01 77.05
CA MET A 1 -4.16 -20.48 76.91
C MET A 1 -3.65 -20.75 75.50
N THR A 2 -2.34 -20.58 75.27
CA THR A 2 -1.29 -21.63 75.30
C THR A 2 -1.46 -22.61 74.13
N SER A 3 -0.70 -22.39 73.04
CA SER A 3 0.48 -23.21 72.64
C SER A 3 0.06 -24.28 71.62
N LYS A 4 0.76 -24.65 70.55
CA LYS A 4 2.15 -24.57 70.04
C LYS A 4 2.05 -24.91 68.52
N ASP A 5 2.69 -24.20 67.60
CA ASP A 5 4.05 -24.40 67.08
C ASP A 5 4.30 -25.78 66.44
N ASP A 6 4.55 -25.78 65.12
CA ASP A 6 5.75 -26.41 64.55
C ASP A 6 6.09 -25.77 63.18
N ASP A 7 7.21 -25.07 63.20
CA ASP A 7 7.95 -24.43 62.11
C ASP A 7 8.60 -25.45 61.18
N LEU A 8 8.81 -25.06 59.91
CA LEU A 8 10.05 -25.36 59.18
C LEU A 8 10.34 -24.21 58.19
N GLU A 9 11.04 -23.19 58.66
CA GLU A 9 11.91 -22.35 57.84
C GLU A 9 13.27 -23.05 57.64
N PHE A 10 13.89 -22.84 56.48
CA PHE A 10 15.35 -22.80 56.37
C PHE A 10 15.73 -21.74 55.33
N SER A 11 16.54 -20.77 55.76
CA SER A 11 17.00 -19.64 54.96
C SER A 11 18.38 -19.86 54.33
N ASP A 12 18.61 -19.06 53.30
CA ASP A 12 19.84 -18.47 52.78
C ASP A 12 21.01 -19.30 52.27
N GLY A 13 21.43 -18.94 51.06
CA GLY A 13 22.68 -19.30 50.41
C GLY A 13 22.86 -18.52 49.12
N GLU A 14 23.25 -17.24 49.25
CA GLU A 14 23.93 -16.52 48.17
C GLU A 14 25.25 -17.23 47.87
N ASP A 15 25.54 -17.53 46.60
CA ASP A 15 26.93 -17.57 46.14
C ASP A 15 27.03 -17.08 44.69
N SER A 16 27.95 -16.14 44.50
CA SER A 16 28.33 -15.56 43.22
C SER A 16 29.58 -16.28 42.73
N GLY A 17 29.55 -16.81 41.51
CA GLY A 17 30.74 -17.40 40.89
C GLY A 17 30.56 -17.64 39.41
N GLY A 18 31.13 -16.76 38.58
CA GLY A 18 31.19 -16.91 37.14
C GLY A 18 32.06 -18.08 36.68
N GLY A 19 31.75 -18.61 35.50
CA GLY A 19 32.54 -19.62 34.82
C GLY A 19 31.88 -20.06 33.51
N SER A 20 32.36 -19.49 32.40
CA SER A 20 31.98 -19.82 31.03
C SER A 20 32.18 -21.30 30.70
N SER A 21 31.18 -21.92 30.06
CA SER A 21 31.42 -23.03 29.13
C SER A 21 30.22 -23.20 28.19
N SER A 22 30.51 -23.00 26.90
CA SER A 22 29.65 -23.11 25.74
C SER A 22 28.96 -24.47 25.63
N VAL A 23 27.62 -24.48 25.50
CA VAL A 23 26.89 -25.59 24.88
C VAL A 23 25.79 -24.99 24.00
N ASN A 24 26.07 -24.94 22.71
CA ASN A 24 25.13 -24.55 21.66
C ASN A 24 24.56 -25.83 21.06
N ILE A 25 23.33 -26.21 21.43
CA ILE A 25 22.57 -27.29 20.77
C ILE A 25 21.10 -26.87 20.65
N GLN A 26 20.72 -26.56 19.40
CA GLN A 26 19.42 -26.76 18.73
C GLN A 26 18.13 -26.36 19.47
N ALA A 27 17.77 -25.08 19.35
CA ALA A 27 16.42 -24.57 19.59
C ALA A 27 15.53 -24.56 18.32
N GLN A 28 16.08 -24.86 17.14
CA GLN A 28 15.37 -24.77 15.85
C GLN A 28 14.56 -26.03 15.47
N ASP A 29 14.82 -27.18 16.10
CA ASP A 29 14.16 -28.45 15.73
C ASP A 29 12.81 -28.68 16.45
N LEU A 30 12.59 -28.02 17.59
CA LEU A 30 11.37 -28.18 18.40
C LEU A 30 10.16 -27.45 17.80
N THR A 31 10.37 -26.34 17.10
CA THR A 31 9.29 -25.54 16.50
C THR A 31 8.74 -26.17 15.22
N SER A 32 9.61 -26.77 14.40
CA SER A 32 9.26 -27.51 13.18
C SER A 32 8.46 -28.78 13.49
N ALA A 33 8.89 -29.56 14.48
CA ALA A 33 8.17 -30.76 14.92
C ALA A 33 6.80 -30.41 15.53
N ALA A 34 6.72 -29.37 16.36
CA ALA A 34 5.47 -28.91 16.97
C ALA A 34 4.46 -28.41 15.91
N TRP A 35 4.94 -27.71 14.87
CA TRP A 35 4.10 -27.24 13.76
C TRP A 35 3.57 -28.39 12.90
N ALA A 36 4.43 -29.36 12.58
CA ALA A 36 4.04 -30.57 11.83
C ALA A 36 3.03 -31.41 12.62
N ASP A 37 3.20 -31.55 13.93
CA ASP A 37 2.26 -32.27 14.79
C ASP A 37 0.92 -31.54 14.95
N ASN A 38 0.93 -30.20 14.95
CA ASN A 38 -0.29 -29.39 14.94
C ASN A 38 -1.07 -29.56 13.62
N MET A 39 -0.38 -29.56 12.48
CA MET A 39 -0.99 -29.83 11.17
C MET A 39 -1.56 -31.26 11.08
N LYS A 40 -0.84 -32.26 11.58
CA LYS A 40 -1.33 -33.65 11.65
C LYS A 40 -2.56 -33.75 12.56
N ARG A 41 -2.58 -33.05 13.70
CA ARG A 41 -3.72 -33.01 14.63
C ARG A 41 -4.94 -32.32 14.00
N ALA A 42 -4.74 -31.24 13.23
CA ALA A 42 -5.81 -30.55 12.51
C ALA A 42 -6.39 -31.41 11.37
N ALA A 43 -5.54 -32.12 10.63
CA ALA A 43 -5.97 -33.07 9.59
C ALA A 43 -6.75 -34.26 10.20
N ALA A 44 -6.26 -34.82 11.30
CA ALA A 44 -6.96 -35.87 12.04
C ALA A 44 -8.33 -35.41 12.56
N LYS A 45 -8.41 -34.18 13.09
CA LYS A 45 -9.67 -33.59 13.55
C LYS A 45 -10.69 -33.49 12.40
N LYS A 46 -10.30 -32.95 11.24
CA LYS A 46 -11.19 -32.85 10.06
C LYS A 46 -11.64 -34.22 9.56
N LEU A 47 -10.78 -35.23 9.61
CA LEU A 47 -11.14 -36.58 9.17
C LEU A 47 -12.14 -37.24 10.13
N ILE A 48 -11.93 -37.09 11.44
CA ILE A 48 -12.86 -37.57 12.48
C ILE A 48 -14.22 -36.86 12.36
N GLU A 49 -14.23 -35.55 12.11
CA GLU A 49 -15.46 -34.79 11.85
C GLU A 49 -16.22 -35.33 10.63
N ARG A 50 -15.52 -35.70 9.55
CA ARG A 50 -16.17 -36.32 8.38
C ARG A 50 -16.78 -37.68 8.70
N TYR A 51 -16.09 -38.53 9.48
CA TYR A 51 -16.68 -39.80 9.93
C TYR A 51 -17.91 -39.56 10.82
N PHE A 52 -17.88 -38.52 11.66
CA PHE A 52 -19.03 -38.15 12.48
C PHE A 52 -20.25 -37.77 11.62
N TYR A 53 -20.09 -36.86 10.65
CA TYR A 53 -21.17 -36.47 9.74
C TYR A 53 -21.65 -37.61 8.84
N GLN A 54 -20.77 -38.54 8.46
CA GLN A 54 -21.15 -39.74 7.72
C GLN A 54 -22.07 -40.66 8.55
N LEU A 55 -21.87 -40.71 9.87
CA LEU A 55 -22.67 -41.51 10.79
C LEU A 55 -23.98 -40.83 11.23
N THR A 56 -24.03 -39.49 11.28
CA THR A 56 -25.24 -38.75 11.70
C THR A 56 -26.13 -38.33 10.53
N ASP A 57 -25.53 -37.79 9.47
CA ASP A 57 -26.23 -37.14 8.36
C ASP A 57 -26.19 -38.03 7.10
N GLY A 58 -25.11 -38.80 6.96
CA GLY A 58 -24.84 -39.63 5.79
C GLY A 58 -24.49 -38.82 4.55
N CYS A 59 -24.12 -39.51 3.47
CA CYS A 59 -23.64 -38.89 2.23
C CYS A 59 -24.76 -38.47 1.26
N GLY A 60 -26.03 -38.63 1.62
CA GLY A 60 -27.19 -38.23 0.80
C GLY A 60 -27.53 -39.14 -0.38
N ASN A 61 -26.70 -40.16 -0.68
CA ASN A 61 -26.95 -41.10 -1.76
C ASN A 61 -27.91 -42.22 -1.33
N ARG A 62 -29.01 -42.38 -2.08
CA ARG A 62 -30.06 -43.39 -1.84
C ARG A 62 -29.59 -44.84 -2.05
N SER A 63 -28.49 -45.04 -2.75
CA SER A 63 -27.88 -46.34 -3.03
C SER A 63 -26.44 -46.40 -2.47
N CYS A 64 -26.22 -45.89 -1.27
CA CYS A 64 -24.92 -45.97 -0.61
C CYS A 64 -24.63 -47.41 -0.17
N SER A 65 -23.51 -47.98 -0.64
CA SER A 65 -23.05 -49.33 -0.27
C SER A 65 -22.25 -49.38 1.03
N ASN A 66 -21.88 -48.22 1.58
CA ASN A 66 -21.03 -48.12 2.77
C ASN A 66 -21.81 -48.48 4.04
N GLU A 67 -21.30 -49.47 4.78
CA GLU A 67 -21.94 -49.97 6.00
C GLU A 67 -21.90 -48.96 7.15
N HIS A 68 -20.93 -48.05 7.13
CA HIS A 68 -20.71 -47.03 8.14
C HIS A 68 -21.23 -45.65 7.70
N CYS A 69 -22.33 -45.62 6.93
CA CYS A 69 -22.99 -44.40 6.48
C CYS A 69 -24.49 -44.40 6.82
N ALA A 70 -25.00 -43.29 7.36
CA ALA A 70 -26.41 -43.16 7.73
C ALA A 70 -27.36 -43.33 6.52
N SER A 71 -26.94 -42.88 5.33
CA SER A 71 -27.73 -42.99 4.09
C SER A 71 -27.85 -44.42 3.54
N SER A 72 -27.05 -45.38 4.03
CA SER A 72 -27.12 -46.79 3.62
C SER A 72 -28.27 -47.55 4.29
N GLY A 73 -28.93 -46.96 5.30
CA GLY A 73 -29.99 -47.60 6.08
C GLY A 73 -29.54 -48.77 6.96
N LYS A 74 -28.27 -49.16 6.91
CA LYS A 74 -27.69 -50.24 7.75
C LYS A 74 -27.42 -49.79 9.19
N ILE A 75 -27.29 -48.48 9.41
CA ILE A 75 -27.10 -47.87 10.74
C ILE A 75 -28.45 -47.50 11.34
N LYS A 76 -28.78 -48.07 12.51
CA LYS A 76 -29.98 -47.72 13.27
C LYS A 76 -29.65 -46.58 14.24
N GLY A 77 -30.33 -45.44 14.08
CA GLY A 77 -30.24 -44.19 14.87
C GLY A 77 -29.29 -44.21 16.07
N LEU A 78 -28.03 -43.85 15.84
CA LEU A 78 -27.05 -43.61 16.91
C LEU A 78 -27.31 -42.26 17.57
N THR A 79 -27.05 -42.18 18.87
CA THR A 79 -26.98 -40.88 19.55
C THR A 79 -25.70 -40.12 19.14
N PRO A 80 -25.68 -38.78 19.19
CA PRO A 80 -24.50 -38.00 18.82
C PRO A 80 -23.21 -38.43 19.56
N ASN A 81 -23.30 -38.73 20.85
CA ASN A 81 -22.13 -39.16 21.63
C ASN A 81 -21.61 -40.55 21.19
N GLN A 82 -22.50 -41.46 20.78
CA GLN A 82 -22.12 -42.76 20.23
C GLN A 82 -21.53 -42.63 18.83
N ALA A 83 -22.08 -41.74 17.99
CA ALA A 83 -21.54 -41.44 16.67
C ALA A 83 -20.12 -40.84 16.77
N ALA A 84 -19.87 -39.96 17.75
CA ALA A 84 -18.53 -39.41 18.00
C ALA A 84 -17.52 -40.48 18.44
N ALA A 85 -17.92 -41.40 19.33
CA ALA A 85 -17.07 -42.52 19.73
C ALA A 85 -16.76 -43.47 18.56
N GLN A 86 -17.76 -43.76 17.73
CA GLN A 86 -17.60 -44.61 16.55
C GLN A 86 -16.77 -43.93 15.44
N ALA A 87 -16.88 -42.61 15.27
CA ALA A 87 -16.05 -41.85 14.34
C ALA A 87 -14.54 -41.94 14.67
N ILE A 88 -14.19 -41.89 15.96
CA ILE A 88 -12.79 -42.08 16.41
C ILE A 88 -12.33 -43.52 16.13
N GLN A 89 -13.21 -44.51 16.28
CA GLN A 89 -12.90 -45.91 15.98
C GLN A 89 -12.68 -46.15 14.48
N LEU A 90 -13.52 -45.56 13.63
CA LEU A 90 -13.40 -45.64 12.17
C LEU A 90 -12.15 -44.93 11.65
N PHE A 91 -11.77 -43.81 12.29
CA PHE A 91 -10.50 -43.13 12.02
C PHE A 91 -9.29 -44.03 12.32
N ARG A 92 -9.31 -44.76 13.45
CA ARG A 92 -8.24 -45.72 13.80
C ARG A 92 -8.14 -46.92 12.85
N GLN A 93 -9.23 -47.25 12.16
CA GLN A 93 -9.33 -48.39 11.24
C GLN A 93 -9.23 -47.97 9.76
N GLU A 94 -9.02 -46.68 9.48
CA GLU A 94 -8.99 -46.10 8.13
C GLU A 94 -10.15 -46.58 7.24
N ALA A 95 -11.35 -46.63 7.83
CA ALA A 95 -12.53 -47.16 7.14
C ALA A 95 -12.94 -46.29 5.94
N GLN A 96 -13.61 -46.88 4.96
CA GLN A 96 -14.02 -46.17 3.74
C GLN A 96 -14.90 -44.95 4.05
N LEU A 97 -14.51 -43.79 3.50
CA LEU A 97 -15.24 -42.53 3.63
C LEU A 97 -16.02 -42.26 2.34
N CYS A 98 -17.25 -41.79 2.45
CA CYS A 98 -18.06 -41.42 1.28
C CYS A 98 -17.59 -40.06 0.73
N GLU A 99 -17.35 -39.95 -0.58
CA GLU A 99 -16.82 -38.72 -1.22
C GLU A 99 -17.83 -37.55 -1.27
N SER A 100 -19.10 -37.78 -0.91
CA SER A 100 -20.19 -36.83 -1.11
C SER A 100 -20.65 -36.21 0.21
N HIS A 101 -19.97 -35.17 0.68
CA HIS A 101 -20.57 -34.21 1.61
C HIS A 101 -20.53 -32.82 0.98
N PRO A 102 -21.66 -32.30 0.44
CA PRO A 102 -21.69 -30.90 0.04
C PRO A 102 -21.61 -30.01 1.30
N PRO A 103 -20.74 -28.98 1.33
CA PRO A 103 -20.79 -27.98 2.38
C PRO A 103 -22.13 -27.26 2.32
N LYS A 104 -22.84 -27.25 3.45
CA LYS A 104 -24.20 -26.71 3.59
C LYS A 104 -24.15 -25.18 3.52
N VAL A 105 -24.20 -24.62 2.31
CA VAL A 105 -24.59 -23.23 2.06
C VAL A 105 -25.93 -23.27 1.34
N ALA A 106 -26.93 -22.53 1.83
CA ALA A 106 -28.26 -22.49 1.23
C ALA A 106 -28.19 -21.90 -0.19
N ARG A 107 -28.42 -22.74 -1.20
CA ARG A 107 -28.69 -22.32 -2.58
C ARG A 107 -30.20 -22.37 -2.82
N THR A 108 -30.77 -21.25 -3.24
CA THR A 108 -32.11 -21.16 -3.81
C THR A 108 -32.10 -21.77 -5.21
N ASP A 109 -32.95 -22.77 -5.42
CA ASP A 109 -33.20 -23.42 -6.71
C ASP A 109 -34.03 -22.52 -7.64
N THR A 110 -33.55 -22.29 -8.87
CA THR A 110 -34.40 -22.30 -10.07
C THR A 110 -33.59 -22.85 -11.27
N PRO A 111 -34.21 -23.70 -12.13
CA PRO A 111 -33.47 -24.54 -13.08
C PRO A 111 -33.21 -23.86 -14.44
N PHE A 112 -32.05 -24.16 -15.01
CA PHE A 112 -31.67 -23.86 -16.40
C PHE A 112 -32.45 -24.72 -17.40
N SER A 113 -32.91 -24.10 -18.48
CA SER A 113 -33.05 -24.74 -19.80
C SER A 113 -32.59 -23.77 -20.88
N ASP A 114 -31.65 -24.27 -21.68
CA ASP A 114 -30.93 -23.63 -22.79
C ASP A 114 -31.80 -23.53 -24.05
N CYS A 115 -31.77 -22.40 -24.76
CA CYS A 115 -32.18 -22.24 -26.18
C CYS A 115 -31.64 -20.91 -26.75
N LYS A 116 -30.81 -21.00 -27.80
CA LYS A 116 -30.32 -19.90 -28.65
C LYS A 116 -31.44 -19.21 -29.44
N GLU A 117 -31.42 -17.88 -29.55
CA GLU A 117 -31.51 -17.17 -30.85
C GLU A 117 -31.23 -15.65 -30.75
N ARG A 118 -30.55 -15.12 -31.78
CA ARG A 118 -30.24 -13.69 -31.98
C ARG A 118 -31.39 -13.00 -32.72
N VAL A 119 -31.86 -11.84 -32.26
CA VAL A 119 -32.49 -10.83 -33.15
C VAL A 119 -32.26 -9.41 -32.60
N HIS A 120 -31.82 -8.49 -33.47
CA HIS A 120 -31.64 -7.04 -33.25
C HIS A 120 -32.98 -6.28 -33.19
N PRO A 121 -33.05 -5.07 -32.60
CA PRO A 121 -34.08 -4.10 -32.95
C PRO A 121 -33.56 -2.94 -33.84
N PRO A 122 -34.38 -2.43 -34.79
CA PRO A 122 -34.00 -1.40 -35.75
C PRO A 122 -34.39 0.03 -35.32
N ALA A 123 -33.75 1.00 -35.99
CA ALA A 123 -34.08 2.41 -35.98
C ALA A 123 -35.20 2.75 -36.98
N HIS A 124 -36.09 3.70 -36.64
CA HIS A 124 -36.88 4.47 -37.62
C HIS A 124 -37.21 5.88 -37.10
N THR A 125 -37.35 6.79 -38.05
CA THR A 125 -37.27 8.25 -37.97
C THR A 125 -38.56 8.91 -38.46
N LEU A 126 -38.83 10.16 -38.00
CA LEU A 126 -39.50 11.31 -38.68
C LEU A 126 -40.90 11.81 -38.22
N SER A 127 -40.88 13.08 -37.78
CA SER A 127 -41.79 14.23 -38.08
C SER A 127 -43.24 14.24 -37.55
N ALA A 128 -43.95 15.35 -37.30
CA ALA A 128 -43.78 16.78 -36.98
C ALA A 128 -45.21 17.39 -37.07
N HIS A 129 -45.68 18.26 -36.15
CA HIS A 129 -46.70 19.29 -36.45
C HIS A 129 -46.83 20.37 -35.34
N HIS A 130 -47.01 21.61 -35.81
CA HIS A 130 -47.04 22.92 -35.15
C HIS A 130 -48.36 23.28 -34.44
N HIS A 131 -48.31 24.20 -33.46
CA HIS A 131 -49.18 25.39 -33.35
C HIS A 131 -48.47 26.54 -32.62
N ARG A 132 -48.93 27.79 -32.84
CA ARG A 132 -48.18 29.05 -32.93
C ARG A 132 -48.75 30.18 -32.03
N ALA A 133 -47.85 30.84 -31.25
CA ALA A 133 -47.70 32.29 -30.90
C ALA A 133 -48.76 33.03 -30.01
N PRO A 134 -48.52 34.28 -29.47
CA PRO A 134 -47.37 35.21 -29.66
C PRO A 134 -46.84 36.07 -28.45
N SER A 135 -45.53 36.42 -28.48
CA SER A 135 -44.78 37.70 -28.16
C SER A 135 -45.08 38.60 -26.91
N PRO A 136 -44.20 39.55 -26.46
CA PRO A 136 -43.03 40.16 -27.14
C PRO A 136 -41.71 40.31 -26.33
N SER A 137 -40.68 40.69 -27.09
CA SER A 137 -39.28 40.96 -26.74
C SER A 137 -39.04 42.29 -25.98
N PRO A 138 -37.83 42.47 -25.43
CA PRO A 138 -36.93 43.48 -26.00
C PRO A 138 -35.48 43.01 -26.23
N SER A 139 -34.77 43.85 -26.99
CA SER A 139 -33.49 43.79 -27.71
C SER A 139 -32.23 43.23 -27.01
N PRO A 140 -31.22 42.77 -27.77
CA PRO A 140 -29.96 42.26 -27.23
C PRO A 140 -28.96 43.40 -26.97
N SER A 141 -28.38 43.42 -25.78
CA SER A 141 -27.15 44.16 -25.48
C SER A 141 -25.99 43.18 -25.46
N THR A 142 -24.96 43.53 -26.22
CA THR A 142 -23.66 42.89 -26.34
C THR A 142 -23.06 42.56 -24.97
N ALA A 143 -22.91 41.28 -24.66
CA ALA A 143 -22.05 40.82 -23.56
C ALA A 143 -21.43 39.48 -23.95
N ASN A 144 -20.11 39.48 -24.13
CA ASN A 144 -19.29 38.30 -24.32
C ASN A 144 -19.44 37.37 -23.11
N ASN A 145 -20.25 36.33 -23.25
CA ASN A 145 -20.24 35.19 -22.34
C ASN A 145 -19.10 34.25 -22.75
N THR A 146 -17.88 34.60 -22.32
CA THR A 146 -16.82 33.60 -22.15
C THR A 146 -17.27 32.63 -21.07
N LYS A 147 -17.52 31.38 -21.47
CA LYS A 147 -17.58 30.23 -20.56
C LYS A 147 -16.39 30.31 -19.58
N PRO A 148 -16.56 30.01 -18.28
CA PRO A 148 -15.43 29.90 -17.38
C PRO A 148 -14.58 28.73 -17.85
N SER A 149 -13.43 29.03 -18.45
CA SER A 149 -12.32 28.10 -18.59
C SER A 149 -11.89 27.66 -17.18
N PRO A 150 -11.53 26.38 -16.96
CA PRO A 150 -10.99 25.97 -15.68
C PRO A 150 -9.68 26.74 -15.47
N CYS A 151 -9.68 27.69 -14.55
CA CYS A 151 -8.49 28.44 -14.19
C CYS A 151 -7.48 27.44 -13.62
N ARG A 152 -6.40 27.20 -14.37
CA ARG A 152 -5.23 26.42 -13.93
C ARG A 152 -4.43 27.27 -12.94
N SER A 153 -4.90 27.35 -11.69
CA SER A 153 -4.16 28.01 -10.61
C SER A 153 -2.99 27.12 -10.19
N THR A 154 -1.77 27.58 -10.41
CA THR A 154 -0.55 26.98 -9.83
C THR A 154 -0.13 27.80 -8.62
N LEU A 155 0.58 27.16 -7.70
CA LEU A 155 1.09 27.78 -6.48
C LEU A 155 2.61 27.66 -6.43
N ASP A 156 3.28 28.79 -6.20
CA ASP A 156 4.71 28.85 -5.95
C ASP A 156 4.96 29.61 -4.65
N GLU A 157 6.15 29.46 -4.06
CA GLU A 157 6.57 30.16 -2.84
C GLU A 157 6.28 31.68 -2.88
N PRO A 158 6.72 32.47 -3.89
CA PRO A 158 6.48 33.91 -3.89
C PRO A 158 5.00 34.29 -4.00
N LEU A 159 4.18 33.44 -4.64
CA LEU A 159 2.74 33.68 -4.73
C LEU A 159 2.07 33.42 -3.39
N LEU A 160 2.43 32.33 -2.71
CA LEU A 160 1.90 32.02 -1.38
C LEU A 160 2.26 33.11 -0.36
N LEU A 161 3.52 33.56 -0.34
CA LEU A 161 3.96 34.62 0.57
C LEU A 161 3.19 35.92 0.34
N ARG A 162 2.97 36.32 -0.91
CA ARG A 162 2.17 37.51 -1.25
C ARG A 162 0.73 37.40 -0.75
N ILE A 163 0.12 36.22 -0.90
CA ILE A 163 -1.23 35.96 -0.38
C ILE A 163 -1.25 36.06 1.14
N LEU A 164 -0.25 35.48 1.82
CA LEU A 164 -0.13 35.55 3.28
C LEU A 164 0.02 37.00 3.76
N GLU A 165 0.87 37.80 3.12
CA GLU A 165 1.04 39.23 3.43
C GLU A 165 -0.27 40.02 3.26
N THR A 166 -1.00 39.76 2.17
CA THR A 166 -2.29 40.43 1.92
C THR A 166 -3.34 40.00 2.96
N CYS A 167 -3.41 38.71 3.29
CA CYS A 167 -4.33 38.19 4.30
C CYS A 167 -4.03 38.74 5.70
N GLN A 168 -2.75 38.90 6.06
CA GLN A 168 -2.35 39.52 7.32
C GLN A 168 -2.67 41.02 7.36
N ALA A 169 -2.47 41.74 6.25
CA ALA A 169 -2.78 43.16 6.14
C ALA A 169 -4.29 43.44 6.24
N GLU A 170 -5.13 42.59 5.62
CA GLU A 170 -6.59 42.74 5.61
C GLU A 170 -7.27 42.02 6.78
N ASN A 171 -6.52 41.22 7.56
CA ASN A 171 -7.03 40.28 8.58
C ASN A 171 -8.16 39.38 8.05
N ASN A 172 -8.09 39.00 6.76
CA ASN A 172 -9.07 38.18 6.09
C ASN A 172 -8.38 37.04 5.32
N TYR A 173 -8.57 35.82 5.81
CA TYR A 173 -7.93 34.61 5.27
C TYR A 173 -8.78 33.90 4.21
N SER A 174 -9.90 34.48 3.79
CA SER A 174 -10.79 33.87 2.79
C SER A 174 -10.08 33.65 1.45
N LEU A 175 -9.19 34.56 1.05
CA LEU A 175 -8.38 34.42 -0.16
C LEU A 175 -7.44 33.22 -0.06
N LEU A 176 -6.71 33.10 1.05
CA LEU A 176 -5.82 31.97 1.33
C LEU A 176 -6.59 30.64 1.30
N ILE A 177 -7.73 30.57 2.00
CA ILE A 177 -8.59 29.38 2.06
C ILE A 177 -9.06 28.98 0.66
N ARG A 178 -9.53 29.93 -0.15
CA ARG A 178 -9.97 29.65 -1.52
C ARG A 178 -8.82 29.15 -2.40
N THR A 179 -7.67 29.81 -2.35
CA THR A 179 -6.51 29.43 -3.16
C THR A 179 -5.98 28.06 -2.77
N LEU A 180 -5.83 27.78 -1.46
CA LEU A 180 -5.42 26.46 -0.98
C LEU A 180 -6.45 25.40 -1.38
N GLY A 181 -7.74 25.68 -1.19
CA GLY A 181 -8.83 24.78 -1.59
C GLY A 181 -8.79 24.44 -3.08
N GLU A 182 -8.63 25.45 -3.95
CA GLU A 182 -8.58 25.25 -5.40
C GLU A 182 -7.34 24.48 -5.86
N VAL A 183 -6.16 24.83 -5.35
CA VAL A 183 -4.90 24.21 -5.77
C VAL A 183 -4.76 22.81 -5.20
N TYR A 184 -5.01 22.63 -3.89
CA TYR A 184 -4.82 21.33 -3.24
C TYR A 184 -5.91 20.34 -3.60
N SER A 185 -7.10 20.73 -4.06
CA SER A 185 -8.14 19.76 -4.46
C SER A 185 -7.92 19.15 -5.85
N SER A 186 -7.05 19.75 -6.67
CA SER A 186 -6.84 19.35 -8.07
C SER A 186 -5.44 18.75 -8.26
N PRO A 187 -5.32 17.49 -8.71
CA PRO A 187 -4.02 16.87 -8.95
C PRO A 187 -3.22 17.62 -10.02
N GLU A 188 -3.89 18.15 -11.04
CA GLU A 188 -3.27 18.93 -12.11
C GLU A 188 -2.66 20.25 -11.64
N SER A 189 -3.34 20.92 -10.71
CA SER A 189 -2.91 22.21 -10.16
C SER A 189 -1.77 22.00 -9.19
N LEU A 190 -1.92 21.04 -8.26
CA LEU A 190 -0.90 20.74 -7.27
C LEU A 190 0.37 20.16 -7.90
N GLY A 191 0.24 19.22 -8.85
CA GLY A 191 1.40 18.59 -9.49
C GLY A 191 2.21 19.49 -10.42
N ARG A 192 1.67 20.65 -10.80
CA ARG A 192 2.35 21.72 -11.54
C ARG A 192 2.77 22.91 -10.66
N SER A 193 2.55 22.81 -9.36
CA SER A 193 2.96 23.81 -8.36
C SER A 193 4.38 23.53 -7.88
N PHE A 194 5.11 24.56 -7.47
CA PHE A 194 6.48 24.45 -6.93
C PHE A 194 7.47 23.75 -7.88
N LEU A 195 7.33 23.95 -9.20
CA LEU A 195 8.30 23.40 -10.14
C LEU A 195 9.62 24.16 -10.08
N LYS A 196 10.74 23.47 -10.26
CA LYS A 196 12.06 24.07 -10.39
C LYS A 196 12.05 24.99 -11.61
N ALA A 197 12.54 26.21 -11.43
CA ALA A 197 12.81 27.09 -12.56
C ALA A 197 13.82 26.37 -13.47
N GLN A 198 13.49 26.22 -14.75
CA GLN A 198 14.42 25.77 -15.78
C GLN A 198 15.47 26.89 -15.92
N VAL A 199 16.55 26.82 -15.14
CA VAL A 199 17.71 27.68 -15.36
C VAL A 199 18.43 27.07 -16.56
N SER A 200 18.26 27.68 -17.74
CA SER A 200 19.07 27.30 -18.88
C SER A 200 20.55 27.51 -18.49
N PRO A 201 21.49 26.62 -18.85
CA PRO A 201 22.91 26.81 -18.53
C PRO A 201 23.46 28.17 -18.95
N LEU A 202 22.83 28.82 -19.93
CA LEU A 202 23.10 30.18 -20.39
C LEU A 202 22.70 31.28 -19.37
N ASP A 203 21.60 31.08 -18.62
CA ASP A 203 21.06 32.08 -17.67
C ASP A 203 21.91 32.20 -16.39
N SER A 204 22.76 31.20 -16.13
CA SER A 204 23.77 31.22 -15.05
C SER A 204 24.96 32.12 -15.33
N TYR A 205 25.16 32.56 -16.58
CA TYR A 205 26.28 33.42 -16.96
C TYR A 205 25.81 34.86 -17.20
N ALA A 206 26.56 35.82 -16.67
CA ALA A 206 26.29 37.23 -16.94
C ALA A 206 26.49 37.55 -18.44
N PRO A 207 25.79 38.53 -19.03
CA PRO A 207 25.95 38.92 -20.43
C PRO A 207 27.41 39.26 -20.81
N SER A 208 28.19 39.75 -19.85
CA SER A 208 29.63 40.02 -19.98
C SER A 208 30.49 38.76 -20.02
N GLN A 209 30.07 37.68 -19.37
CA GLN A 209 30.75 36.38 -19.40
C GLN A 209 30.42 35.64 -20.68
N LEU A 210 29.15 35.64 -21.12
CA LEU A 210 28.74 35.10 -22.41
C LEU A 210 29.43 35.81 -23.60
N ALA A 211 29.67 37.13 -23.48
CA ALA A 211 30.43 37.88 -24.48
C ALA A 211 31.95 37.61 -24.46
N ALA A 212 32.48 37.05 -23.38
CA ALA A 212 33.90 36.69 -23.23
C ALA A 212 34.19 35.24 -23.64
N MET A 213 33.16 34.40 -23.78
CA MET A 213 33.28 33.01 -24.21
C MET A 213 33.52 32.94 -25.72
N ARG A 214 34.28 31.93 -26.15
CA ARG A 214 34.52 31.72 -27.58
C ARG A 214 33.23 31.22 -28.25
N LYS A 215 33.03 31.58 -29.52
CA LYS A 215 31.84 31.22 -30.32
C LYS A 215 31.56 29.72 -30.33
N GLU A 216 32.59 28.90 -30.12
CA GLU A 216 32.53 27.44 -30.05
C GLU A 216 32.02 26.95 -28.68
N GLU A 217 32.42 27.59 -27.58
CA GLU A 217 31.95 27.30 -26.21
C GLU A 217 30.47 27.70 -26.01
N VAL A 218 30.02 28.77 -26.67
CA VAL A 218 28.60 29.15 -26.68
C VAL A 218 27.76 28.15 -27.47
N ARG A 219 28.26 27.66 -28.61
CA ARG A 219 27.57 26.64 -29.44
C ARG A 219 27.47 25.28 -28.73
N GLU A 220 28.47 24.94 -27.92
CA GLU A 220 28.49 23.73 -27.08
C GLU A 220 27.43 23.82 -25.95
N LEU A 221 27.25 25.01 -25.36
CA LEU A 221 26.18 25.30 -24.39
C LEU A 221 24.78 25.38 -25.02
N GLU A 222 24.69 25.73 -26.30
CA GLU A 222 23.45 25.78 -27.09
C GLU A 222 23.01 24.38 -27.61
N GLY A 223 23.81 23.33 -27.39
CA GLY A 223 23.42 21.95 -27.65
C GLY A 223 23.40 21.56 -29.13
N GLU A 224 24.09 22.27 -30.01
CA GLU A 224 24.30 21.83 -31.39
C GLU A 224 25.41 20.77 -31.43
N THR A 225 25.08 19.53 -31.08
CA THR A 225 26.01 18.41 -31.22
C THR A 225 26.12 18.03 -32.70
N GLU A 226 27.27 18.28 -33.31
CA GLU A 226 27.60 17.70 -34.61
C GLU A 226 27.54 16.16 -34.48
N LYS A 227 26.70 15.56 -35.32
CA LYS A 227 26.68 14.12 -35.54
C LYS A 227 28.05 13.75 -36.09
N ASP A 228 28.85 13.11 -35.26
CA ASP A 228 29.72 11.99 -35.60
C ASP A 228 30.75 11.90 -34.47
N LEU A 229 30.81 10.76 -33.78
CA LEU A 229 32.03 10.06 -33.36
C LEU A 229 31.67 8.99 -32.32
N ASP A 230 31.71 7.74 -32.79
CA ASP A 230 31.71 6.55 -31.97
C ASP A 230 33.03 6.43 -31.17
N SER A 231 32.91 5.89 -29.95
CA SER A 231 33.89 5.10 -29.18
C SER A 231 34.44 5.69 -27.88
N ILE A 232 33.91 5.09 -26.79
CA ILE A 232 34.60 4.64 -25.55
C ILE A 232 35.22 5.70 -24.65
N ALA A 233 34.56 5.94 -23.51
CA ALA A 233 35.21 6.16 -22.22
C ALA A 233 34.36 5.53 -21.10
N ILE A 234 34.87 4.43 -20.54
CA ILE A 234 34.46 3.91 -19.23
C ILE A 234 35.23 4.74 -18.20
N GLU A 235 34.55 5.64 -17.48
CA GLU A 235 34.96 6.09 -16.15
C GLU A 235 33.73 6.49 -15.33
N ARG A 236 33.66 5.92 -14.11
CA ARG A 236 32.67 6.13 -13.03
C ARG A 236 31.21 5.77 -13.36
N GLY A 237 30.83 4.58 -12.89
CA GLY A 237 29.44 4.13 -12.81
C GLY A 237 28.63 4.97 -11.84
N GLU A 238 28.14 6.11 -12.30
CA GLU A 238 26.81 6.59 -11.94
C GLU A 238 25.96 6.38 -13.20
N VAL A 239 25.27 5.24 -13.26
CA VAL A 239 24.16 5.10 -14.20
C VAL A 239 23.04 5.99 -13.64
N GLU A 240 23.17 7.30 -13.82
CA GLU A 240 22.07 8.25 -13.61
C GLU A 240 21.01 7.92 -14.65
N SER A 241 20.10 7.00 -14.29
CA SER A 241 18.85 6.83 -15.00
C SER A 241 18.15 8.19 -15.01
N CYS A 242 17.92 8.74 -16.20
CA CYS A 242 17.25 10.01 -16.44
C CYS A 242 15.86 10.12 -15.74
N SER A 243 15.30 8.99 -15.24
CA SER A 243 14.04 8.88 -14.49
C SER A 243 14.04 9.50 -13.09
N ASP A 244 15.20 9.75 -12.49
CA ASP A 244 15.26 10.06 -11.06
C ASP A 244 15.27 11.58 -10.75
N LYS A 245 15.25 12.43 -11.77
CA LYS A 245 15.26 13.89 -11.61
C LYS A 245 13.89 14.39 -11.14
N ILE A 246 13.83 14.93 -9.92
CA ILE A 246 12.65 15.62 -9.38
C ILE A 246 12.54 17.01 -10.00
N ASN A 247 11.36 17.32 -10.56
CA ASN A 247 11.03 18.64 -11.08
C ASN A 247 10.46 19.59 -10.00
N ILE A 248 10.21 19.12 -8.78
CA ILE A 248 9.70 19.94 -7.67
C ILE A 248 10.86 20.59 -6.89
N ASP A 249 10.74 21.87 -6.60
CA ASP A 249 11.60 22.60 -5.67
C ASP A 249 11.15 22.36 -4.21
N LEU A 250 11.65 21.26 -3.65
CA LEU A 250 11.37 20.87 -2.26
C LEU A 250 11.85 21.90 -1.23
N ALA A 251 12.92 22.65 -1.51
CA ALA A 251 13.43 23.65 -0.59
C ALA A 251 12.45 24.83 -0.48
N SER A 252 11.98 25.33 -1.62
CA SER A 252 10.98 26.39 -1.70
C SER A 252 9.63 25.94 -1.12
N LEU A 253 9.22 24.69 -1.36
CA LEU A 253 8.04 24.10 -0.74
C LEU A 253 8.13 24.07 0.80
N ARG A 254 9.25 23.60 1.35
CA ARG A 254 9.45 23.53 2.81
C ARG A 254 9.42 24.91 3.47
N ARG A 255 10.04 25.93 2.86
CA ARG A 255 9.95 27.32 3.35
C ARG A 255 8.52 27.86 3.29
N ALA A 256 7.82 27.60 2.19
CA ALA A 256 6.42 27.96 2.04
C ALA A 256 5.53 27.33 3.13
N TYR A 257 5.74 26.05 3.45
CA TYR A 257 5.06 25.40 4.57
C TYR A 257 5.44 25.98 5.92
N GLN A 258 6.72 26.23 6.20
CA GLN A 258 7.14 26.85 7.45
C GLN A 258 6.42 28.17 7.71
N GLN A 259 6.24 29.00 6.67
CA GLN A 259 5.51 30.26 6.78
C GLN A 259 4.00 30.03 6.94
N LEU A 260 3.40 29.11 6.16
CA LEU A 260 1.98 28.79 6.26
C LEU A 260 1.60 28.29 7.66
N PHE A 261 2.35 27.34 8.21
CA PHE A 261 2.13 26.74 9.54
C PHE A 261 2.63 27.59 10.71
N SER A 262 3.31 28.72 10.45
CA SER A 262 3.61 29.71 11.48
C SER A 262 2.37 30.53 11.89
N LEU A 263 1.32 30.53 11.06
CA LEU A 263 0.07 31.21 11.37
C LEU A 263 -0.65 30.52 12.53
N SER A 264 -0.96 31.28 13.58
CA SER A 264 -1.77 30.81 14.70
C SER A 264 -3.26 30.75 14.35
N GLY A 265 -3.97 29.71 14.85
CA GLY A 265 -5.43 29.73 14.96
C GLY A 265 -6.23 28.82 14.03
N ASN A 266 -5.63 27.75 13.49
CA ASN A 266 -6.29 26.72 12.66
C ASN A 266 -7.15 27.29 11.50
N LEU A 267 -6.80 28.48 11.01
CA LEU A 267 -7.67 29.32 10.16
C LEU A 267 -7.94 28.69 8.79
N TYR A 268 -6.99 27.93 8.28
CA TYR A 268 -7.04 27.29 6.96
C TYR A 268 -6.98 25.76 7.04
N GLU A 269 -6.73 25.18 8.22
CA GLU A 269 -6.43 23.76 8.37
C GLU A 269 -7.57 22.86 7.91
N ASN A 270 -8.80 23.13 8.37
CA ASN A 270 -9.96 22.36 7.95
C ASN A 270 -10.18 22.43 6.43
N ALA A 271 -10.01 23.61 5.82
CA ALA A 271 -10.12 23.76 4.37
C ALA A 271 -9.03 22.96 3.63
N LEU A 272 -7.80 22.97 4.15
CA LEU A 272 -6.70 22.19 3.59
C LEU A 272 -6.94 20.68 3.74
N VAL A 273 -7.44 20.21 4.89
CA VAL A 273 -7.82 18.80 5.10
C VAL A 273 -8.87 18.37 4.09
N GLN A 274 -9.96 19.14 3.91
CA GLN A 274 -10.99 18.82 2.93
C GLN A 274 -10.47 18.84 1.49
N ALA A 275 -9.54 19.75 1.18
CA ALA A 275 -8.89 19.80 -0.12
C ALA A 275 -8.04 18.55 -0.37
N LEU A 276 -7.28 18.08 0.63
CA LEU A 276 -6.48 16.84 0.54
C LEU A 276 -7.34 15.58 0.39
N ILE A 277 -8.50 15.53 1.04
CA ILE A 277 -9.47 14.45 0.85
C ILE A 277 -9.95 14.45 -0.61
N THR A 278 -10.37 15.61 -1.12
CA THR A 278 -10.83 15.79 -2.50
C THR A 278 -9.74 15.43 -3.51
N LEU A 279 -8.50 15.85 -3.26
CA LEU A 279 -7.32 15.49 -4.05
C LEU A 279 -7.18 13.99 -4.17
N SER A 280 -7.18 13.31 -3.02
CA SER A 280 -6.95 11.87 -2.93
C SER A 280 -8.02 11.09 -3.69
N GLU A 281 -9.28 11.53 -3.62
CA GLU A 281 -10.39 10.92 -4.35
C GLU A 281 -10.25 11.13 -5.87
N ASN A 282 -9.87 12.33 -6.31
CA ASN A 282 -9.60 12.61 -7.72
C ASN A 282 -8.43 11.77 -8.25
N MET A 283 -7.36 11.66 -7.47
CA MET A 283 -6.20 10.82 -7.81
C MET A 283 -6.54 9.33 -7.86
N GLU A 284 -7.34 8.84 -6.92
CA GLU A 284 -7.82 7.45 -6.91
C GLU A 284 -8.62 7.13 -8.18
N LEU A 285 -9.47 8.06 -8.62
CA LEU A 285 -10.23 7.92 -9.87
C LEU A 285 -9.31 7.90 -11.09
N ASP A 286 -8.36 8.85 -11.18
CA ASP A 286 -7.41 8.93 -12.28
C ASP A 286 -6.55 7.67 -12.39
N LEU A 287 -6.02 7.17 -11.27
CA LEU A 287 -5.17 5.97 -11.24
C LEU A 287 -5.94 4.70 -11.62
N LYS A 288 -7.21 4.58 -11.21
CA LYS A 288 -8.07 3.45 -11.59
C LYS A 288 -8.50 3.50 -13.07
N MET A 289 -8.66 4.70 -13.60
CA MET A 289 -9.05 4.92 -15.00
C MET A 289 -7.86 4.86 -15.97
N ALA A 290 -6.64 5.21 -15.52
CA ALA A 290 -5.42 5.16 -16.32
C ALA A 290 -5.15 3.75 -16.90
N GLY A 291 -5.55 2.69 -16.19
CA GLY A 291 -5.46 1.32 -16.70
C GLY A 291 -6.46 0.95 -17.80
N ARG A 292 -7.38 1.86 -18.18
CA ARG A 292 -8.47 1.61 -19.15
C ARG A 292 -8.42 2.49 -20.39
N VAL A 293 -7.54 3.50 -20.42
CA VAL A 293 -7.47 4.51 -21.49
C VAL A 293 -6.16 4.33 -22.24
N GLU A 294 -6.23 3.77 -23.45
CA GLU A 294 -5.12 3.78 -24.40
C GLU A 294 -4.79 5.23 -24.79
N GLU A 295 -3.56 5.65 -24.50
CA GLU A 295 -2.71 6.75 -25.02
C GLU A 295 -3.31 8.07 -25.57
N GLY A 296 -4.58 8.40 -25.31
CA GLY A 296 -5.19 9.62 -25.87
C GLY A 296 -6.38 10.22 -25.12
N GLY A 297 -6.77 9.70 -23.96
CA GLY A 297 -7.88 10.25 -23.17
C GLY A 297 -7.39 11.18 -22.05
N GLY A 298 -8.12 12.28 -21.84
CA GLY A 298 -7.75 13.41 -20.97
C GLY A 298 -7.72 13.13 -19.46
N GLY A 299 -6.90 12.17 -19.03
CA GLY A 299 -6.52 11.97 -17.63
C GLY A 299 -5.26 12.75 -17.25
N CYS A 300 -5.05 12.91 -15.96
CA CYS A 300 -3.84 13.54 -15.42
C CYS A 300 -2.59 12.69 -15.75
N PRO A 301 -1.49 13.30 -16.25
CA PRO A 301 -0.23 12.57 -16.43
C PRO A 301 0.28 11.99 -15.11
N LEU A 302 0.83 10.77 -15.15
CA LEU A 302 1.38 10.08 -13.97
C LEU A 302 2.44 10.89 -13.24
N GLU A 303 3.28 11.61 -13.99
CA GLU A 303 4.27 12.57 -13.48
C GLU A 303 3.63 13.64 -12.57
N THR A 304 2.51 14.21 -13.03
CA THR A 304 1.77 15.25 -12.30
C THR A 304 1.16 14.68 -11.02
N LEU A 305 0.61 13.46 -11.09
CA LEU A 305 0.08 12.76 -9.92
C LEU A 305 1.18 12.48 -8.90
N LEU A 306 2.35 12.01 -9.35
CA LEU A 306 3.47 11.76 -8.45
C LEU A 306 3.94 13.05 -7.77
N ASN A 307 4.05 14.15 -8.52
CA ASN A 307 4.40 15.44 -7.97
C ASN A 307 3.40 15.90 -6.90
N ALA A 308 2.09 15.76 -7.17
CA ALA A 308 1.04 16.10 -6.23
C ALA A 308 1.16 15.30 -4.92
N LEU A 309 1.46 13.99 -5.00
CA LEU A 309 1.69 13.15 -3.81
C LEU A 309 2.93 13.57 -3.04
N ILE A 310 4.04 13.86 -3.73
CA ILE A 310 5.27 14.32 -3.08
C ILE A 310 4.98 15.61 -2.30
N ILE A 311 4.26 16.56 -2.91
CA ILE A 311 3.90 17.83 -2.26
C ILE A 311 2.98 17.57 -1.06
N ALA A 312 1.92 16.78 -1.23
CA ALA A 312 0.95 16.50 -0.15
C ALA A 312 1.57 15.74 1.03
N LEU A 313 2.48 14.78 0.76
CA LEU A 313 3.15 13.99 1.80
C LEU A 313 4.32 14.74 2.48
N GLU A 314 4.74 15.89 1.93
CA GLU A 314 5.74 16.77 2.55
C GLU A 314 5.13 17.70 3.61
N ILE A 315 3.80 17.74 3.78
CA ILE A 315 3.13 18.56 4.80
C ILE A 315 3.70 18.23 6.20
N PRO A 316 4.18 19.22 6.99
CA PRO A 316 4.86 18.97 8.27
C PRO A 316 3.97 18.36 9.35
N THR A 317 2.69 18.72 9.39
CA THR A 317 1.75 18.37 10.46
C THR A 317 0.84 17.19 10.10
N LEU A 318 1.26 16.30 9.19
CA LEU A 318 0.46 15.13 8.79
C LEU A 318 0.07 14.21 9.97
N GLY A 319 0.87 14.21 11.05
CA GLY A 319 0.55 13.50 12.30
C GLY A 319 -0.43 14.23 13.22
N GLY A 320 -0.89 15.44 12.88
CA GLY A 320 -1.92 16.16 13.64
C GLY A 320 -3.28 15.49 13.53
N SER A 321 -4.13 15.60 14.57
CA SER A 321 -5.38 14.82 14.71
C SER A 321 -6.25 14.78 13.44
N ASP A 322 -6.61 15.94 12.89
CA ASP A 322 -7.51 16.03 11.73
C ASP A 322 -6.86 15.49 10.44
N TYR A 323 -5.57 15.76 10.26
CA TYR A 323 -4.81 15.28 9.10
C TYR A 323 -4.63 13.76 9.16
N LEU A 324 -4.24 13.25 10.33
CA LEU A 324 -3.99 11.83 10.60
C LEU A 324 -5.25 11.00 10.36
N GLU A 325 -6.40 11.45 10.87
CA GLU A 325 -7.63 10.66 10.82
C GLU A 325 -8.39 10.77 9.50
N LEU A 326 -8.36 11.94 8.85
CA LEU A 326 -9.21 12.24 7.69
C LEU A 326 -8.44 12.27 6.37
N ALA A 327 -7.31 12.97 6.30
CA ALA A 327 -6.58 13.19 5.05
C ALA A 327 -5.57 12.08 4.75
N LEU A 328 -4.72 11.71 5.71
CA LEU A 328 -3.63 10.74 5.54
C LEU A 328 -4.11 9.37 5.04
N PRO A 329 -5.22 8.77 5.52
CA PRO A 329 -5.67 7.47 5.02
C PRO A 329 -6.05 7.53 3.54
N ARG A 330 -6.60 8.66 3.08
CA ARG A 330 -6.99 8.87 1.67
C ARG A 330 -5.76 9.06 0.80
N LEU A 331 -4.78 9.84 1.25
CA LEU A 331 -3.49 9.99 0.57
C LEU A 331 -2.76 8.64 0.45
N CYS A 332 -2.77 7.83 1.52
CA CYS A 332 -2.18 6.50 1.50
C CYS A 332 -2.87 5.59 0.49
N LYS A 333 -4.21 5.66 0.40
CA LYS A 333 -4.97 4.89 -0.57
C LYS A 333 -4.62 5.27 -2.01
N ALA A 334 -4.48 6.57 -2.31
CA ALA A 334 -4.02 7.04 -3.61
C ALA A 334 -2.59 6.56 -3.92
N ALA A 335 -1.66 6.70 -2.96
CA ALA A 335 -0.28 6.24 -3.13
C ALA A 335 -0.17 4.71 -3.32
N ALA A 336 -1.02 3.93 -2.64
CA ALA A 336 -1.06 2.47 -2.75
C ALA A 336 -1.56 1.96 -4.12
N LEU A 337 -2.23 2.81 -4.91
CA LEU A 337 -2.71 2.50 -6.26
C LEU A 337 -1.70 2.83 -7.36
N LEU A 338 -0.56 3.42 -7.02
CA LEU A 338 0.48 3.74 -7.99
C LEU A 338 1.02 2.47 -8.66
N PRO A 339 1.33 2.50 -9.97
CA PRO A 339 2.03 1.41 -10.63
C PRO A 339 3.45 1.24 -10.07
N ILE A 340 3.99 0.02 -10.16
CA ILE A 340 5.29 -0.34 -9.56
C ILE A 340 6.43 0.63 -9.95
N PRO A 341 6.58 1.07 -11.22
CA PRO A 341 7.61 2.04 -11.59
C PRO A 341 7.46 3.40 -10.89
N ALA A 342 6.21 3.84 -10.65
CA ALA A 342 5.95 5.08 -9.91
C ALA A 342 6.23 4.94 -8.42
N GLN A 343 5.92 3.78 -7.81
CA GLN A 343 6.31 3.49 -6.43
C GLN A 343 7.83 3.45 -6.27
N ALA A 344 8.54 2.81 -7.20
CA ALA A 344 10.00 2.77 -7.22
C ALA A 344 10.60 4.17 -7.33
N ARG A 345 10.04 5.01 -8.21
CA ARG A 345 10.47 6.40 -8.31
C ARG A 345 10.21 7.19 -7.03
N LEU A 346 9.04 7.03 -6.41
CA LEU A 346 8.73 7.66 -5.12
C LEU A 346 9.74 7.27 -4.03
N ALA A 347 10.12 5.98 -3.97
CA ALA A 347 11.12 5.48 -3.03
C ALA A 347 12.50 6.12 -3.28
N ARG A 348 12.97 6.20 -4.53
CA ARG A 348 14.23 6.88 -4.88
C ARG A 348 14.21 8.36 -4.52
N VAL A 349 13.08 9.04 -4.77
CA VAL A 349 12.88 10.45 -4.43
C VAL A 349 13.02 10.67 -2.93
N TRP A 350 12.31 9.90 -2.11
CA TRP A 350 12.39 10.05 -0.68
C TRP A 350 13.76 9.71 -0.11
N ALA A 351 14.41 8.66 -0.63
CA ALA A 351 15.74 8.26 -0.21
C ALA A 351 16.77 9.38 -0.42
N ARG A 352 16.73 10.06 -1.57
CA ARG A 352 17.72 11.08 -1.94
C ARG A 352 17.42 12.47 -1.39
N HIS A 353 16.14 12.85 -1.31
CA HIS A 353 15.75 14.25 -1.06
C HIS A 353 14.96 14.47 0.24
N CYS A 354 14.43 13.41 0.84
CA CYS A 354 13.62 13.49 2.06
C CYS A 354 14.02 12.46 3.14
N PRO A 355 15.31 12.13 3.37
CA PRO A 355 15.68 11.11 4.37
C PRO A 355 15.20 11.49 5.77
N ASP A 356 15.39 12.76 6.18
CA ASP A 356 14.97 13.27 7.49
C ASP A 356 13.45 13.18 7.72
N ARG A 357 12.66 13.13 6.65
CA ARG A 357 11.19 13.06 6.71
C ARG A 357 10.67 11.63 6.78
N LEU A 358 11.49 10.63 6.41
CA LEU A 358 11.09 9.23 6.42
C LEU A 358 10.61 8.81 7.81
N LYS A 359 11.34 9.22 8.86
CA LYS A 359 10.96 8.92 10.25
C LYS A 359 9.61 9.51 10.61
N ASN A 360 9.42 10.81 10.39
CA ASN A 360 8.16 11.49 10.75
C ASN A 360 6.96 10.92 9.97
N LEU A 361 7.15 10.57 8.69
CA LEU A 361 6.10 9.95 7.89
C LEU A 361 5.80 8.53 8.38
N LEU A 362 6.82 7.73 8.67
CA LEU A 362 6.67 6.38 9.24
C LEU A 362 5.91 6.41 10.56
N GLU A 363 6.30 7.30 11.48
CA GLU A 363 5.63 7.49 12.77
C GLU A 363 4.15 7.87 12.58
N ALA A 364 3.84 8.79 11.66
CA ALA A 364 2.45 9.16 11.36
C ALA A 364 1.63 7.97 10.82
N LEU A 365 2.21 7.16 9.91
CA LEU A 365 1.55 5.95 9.42
C LEU A 365 1.32 4.92 10.53
N GLN A 366 2.31 4.72 11.40
CA GLN A 366 2.18 3.81 12.54
C GLN A 366 1.14 4.28 13.55
N GLN A 367 1.09 5.58 13.84
CA GLN A 367 0.07 6.17 14.69
C GLN A 367 -1.32 5.97 14.10
N LEU A 368 -1.49 6.20 12.80
CA LEU A 368 -2.75 5.96 12.09
C LEU A 368 -3.17 4.48 12.18
N ILE A 369 -2.26 3.55 11.87
CA ILE A 369 -2.54 2.11 11.93
C ILE A 369 -2.92 1.71 13.35
N THR A 370 -2.13 2.11 14.34
CA THR A 370 -2.36 1.80 15.76
C THR A 370 -3.72 2.32 16.22
N LEU A 371 -4.04 3.57 15.90
CA LEU A 371 -5.34 4.18 16.21
C LEU A 371 -6.47 3.37 15.58
N ARG A 372 -6.36 2.99 14.31
CA ARG A 372 -7.40 2.22 13.59
C ARG A 372 -7.56 0.81 14.13
N VAL A 373 -6.47 0.13 14.49
CA VAL A 373 -6.52 -1.21 15.09
C VAL A 373 -7.17 -1.16 16.48
N ILE A 374 -6.72 -0.26 17.36
CA ILE A 374 -7.24 -0.17 18.73
C ILE A 374 -8.71 0.27 18.73
N THR A 375 -9.07 1.30 17.95
CA THR A 375 -10.46 1.77 17.88
C THR A 375 -11.36 0.75 17.20
N GLY A 376 -10.87 0.03 16.18
CA GLY A 376 -11.62 -1.03 15.51
C GLY A 376 -11.87 -2.24 16.42
N LEU A 377 -10.87 -2.65 17.21
CA LEU A 377 -11.02 -3.70 18.22
C LEU A 377 -11.95 -3.29 19.36
N GLY A 378 -11.75 -2.09 19.92
CA GLY A 378 -12.55 -1.56 21.02
C GLY A 378 -14.02 -1.31 20.65
N ALA A 379 -14.30 -0.93 19.40
CA ALA A 379 -15.65 -0.75 18.89
C ALA A 379 -16.26 -2.03 18.29
N SER A 380 -15.60 -3.19 18.41
CA SER A 380 -16.02 -4.48 17.83
C SER A 380 -16.33 -4.40 16.32
N ARG A 381 -15.62 -3.52 15.59
CA ARG A 381 -15.77 -3.40 14.13
C ARG A 381 -15.19 -4.61 13.41
N PHE A 382 -14.15 -5.21 13.97
CA PHE A 382 -13.60 -6.46 13.44
C PHE A 382 -14.45 -7.63 13.94
N THR A 383 -14.93 -8.42 12.99
CA THR A 383 -15.75 -9.61 13.23
C THR A 383 -15.05 -10.82 12.60
N ARG A 384 -15.57 -12.04 12.83
CA ARG A 384 -14.96 -13.26 12.28
C ARG A 384 -14.78 -13.22 10.76
N ASP A 385 -15.66 -12.49 10.06
CA ASP A 385 -15.69 -12.40 8.60
C ASP A 385 -15.19 -11.03 8.07
N TYR A 386 -14.75 -10.12 8.96
CA TYR A 386 -14.18 -8.81 8.61
C TYR A 386 -13.01 -8.48 9.54
N ASN A 387 -11.79 -8.58 9.02
CA ASN A 387 -10.56 -8.47 9.80
C ASN A 387 -9.83 -7.15 9.53
N VAL A 388 -8.76 -6.91 10.31
CA VAL A 388 -7.82 -5.79 10.06
C VAL A 388 -7.22 -5.80 8.65
N GLN A 389 -7.17 -6.98 8.03
CA GLN A 389 -6.67 -7.24 6.68
C GLN A 389 -7.64 -6.76 5.58
N ASP A 390 -8.92 -6.55 5.91
CA ASP A 390 -9.95 -6.10 4.97
C ASP A 390 -10.21 -4.59 5.03
N GLU A 391 -9.61 -3.90 6.00
CA GLU A 391 -9.80 -2.48 6.24
C GLU A 391 -8.78 -1.66 5.43
N ASP A 392 -9.26 -0.96 4.40
CA ASP A 392 -8.44 -0.08 3.54
C ASP A 392 -7.63 0.95 4.32
N THR A 393 -8.18 1.45 5.44
CA THR A 393 -7.50 2.44 6.30
C THR A 393 -6.31 1.88 7.08
N ILE A 394 -6.11 0.56 7.06
CA ILE A 394 -4.94 -0.16 7.60
C ILE A 394 -4.07 -0.68 6.47
N THR A 395 -4.66 -1.31 5.45
CA THR A 395 -3.90 -1.94 4.36
C THR A 395 -3.26 -0.94 3.40
N ALA A 396 -3.85 0.24 3.18
CA ALA A 396 -3.23 1.26 2.33
C ALA A 396 -1.99 1.89 3.00
N PRO A 397 -2.03 2.33 4.27
CA PRO A 397 -0.84 2.78 4.99
C PRO A 397 0.30 1.75 5.03
N THR A 398 0.01 0.46 5.23
CA THR A 398 1.04 -0.59 5.23
C THR A 398 1.70 -0.76 3.86
N LYS A 399 0.96 -0.60 2.76
CA LYS A 399 1.55 -0.54 1.40
C LYS A 399 2.46 0.67 1.22
N VAL A 400 2.12 1.83 1.80
CA VAL A 400 3.00 3.01 1.78
C VAL A 400 4.22 2.80 2.68
N MET A 401 4.07 2.16 3.84
CA MET A 401 5.20 1.78 4.70
C MET A 401 6.20 0.89 3.96
N LYS A 402 5.75 0.01 3.06
CA LYS A 402 6.63 -0.76 2.18
C LYS A 402 7.43 0.12 1.22
N ILE A 403 6.85 1.17 0.64
CA ILE A 403 7.60 2.13 -0.19
C ILE A 403 8.64 2.87 0.67
N ILE A 404 8.27 3.30 1.88
CA ILE A 404 9.17 3.92 2.86
C ILE A 404 10.30 2.96 3.26
N TYR A 405 10.01 1.67 3.41
CA TYR A 405 10.98 0.63 3.74
C TYR A 405 12.07 0.52 2.66
N TYR A 406 11.69 0.49 1.38
CA TYR A 406 12.69 0.50 0.32
C TYR A 406 13.41 1.85 0.17
N ALA A 407 12.72 2.96 0.40
CA ALA A 407 13.38 4.28 0.47
C ALA A 407 14.43 4.32 1.59
N ASN A 408 14.14 3.68 2.72
CA ASN A 408 15.01 3.58 3.89
C ASN A 408 16.27 2.73 3.60
N LEU A 409 16.13 1.64 2.83
CA LEU A 409 17.26 0.84 2.35
C LEU A 409 18.15 1.67 1.40
N LEU A 410 17.52 2.37 0.45
CA LEU A 410 18.23 3.21 -0.53
C LEU A 410 18.92 4.43 0.09
N ALA A 411 18.38 4.96 1.20
CA ALA A 411 18.98 6.06 1.95
C ALA A 411 20.12 5.60 2.88
N GLY A 412 20.22 4.30 3.13
CA GLY A 412 21.25 3.70 3.96
C GLY A 412 22.52 3.33 3.19
N GLU A 413 23.33 2.49 3.80
CA GLU A 413 24.56 1.95 3.21
C GLU A 413 24.28 0.58 2.56
N LEU A 414 24.29 0.56 1.22
CA LEU A 414 24.20 -0.65 0.42
C LEU A 414 25.59 -1.18 0.06
N ASP A 415 25.73 -2.50 -0.01
CA ASP A 415 26.93 -3.13 -0.49
C ASP A 415 27.21 -2.78 -1.96
N PRO A 416 28.47 -2.50 -2.33
CA PRO A 416 28.83 -2.24 -3.71
C PRO A 416 28.56 -3.46 -4.59
N PRO A 417 28.20 -3.25 -5.87
CA PRO A 417 27.78 -4.31 -6.79
C PRO A 417 28.84 -5.39 -7.03
N GLU A 418 30.10 -5.12 -6.72
CA GLU A 418 31.20 -6.09 -6.82
C GLU A 418 31.20 -7.14 -5.70
N MET A 419 30.55 -6.86 -4.55
CA MET A 419 30.37 -7.80 -3.44
C MET A 419 29.00 -8.48 -3.44
N MET A 420 28.09 -8.07 -4.34
CA MET A 420 26.83 -8.76 -4.60
C MET A 420 27.16 -10.07 -5.33
N VAL A 421 27.48 -11.12 -4.57
CA VAL A 421 27.68 -12.46 -5.14
C VAL A 421 26.35 -12.88 -5.76
N GLU A 422 26.30 -13.00 -7.09
CA GLU A 422 25.22 -13.71 -7.75
C GLU A 422 25.22 -15.14 -7.19
N GLU A 423 24.25 -15.50 -6.34
CA GLU A 423 24.04 -16.87 -5.82
C GLU A 423 23.62 -17.87 -6.94
N ASP A 424 23.91 -17.57 -8.21
CA ASP A 424 23.63 -18.41 -9.38
C ASP A 424 24.75 -19.41 -9.68
N GLN A 425 25.54 -19.81 -8.67
CA GLN A 425 26.33 -21.02 -8.78
C GLN A 425 25.51 -22.22 -8.31
N PRO A 426 25.18 -23.18 -9.20
CA PRO A 426 24.70 -24.47 -8.74
C PRO A 426 25.87 -25.14 -8.01
N GLU A 427 25.89 -25.03 -6.68
CA GLU A 427 26.81 -25.83 -5.87
C GLU A 427 26.55 -27.31 -6.20
N ASP A 428 27.58 -27.98 -6.72
CA ASP A 428 27.58 -29.41 -7.05
C ASP A 428 27.15 -30.22 -5.82
N ASP A 429 25.85 -30.55 -5.81
CA ASP A 429 25.12 -31.09 -4.68
C ASP A 429 25.30 -32.60 -4.57
N TYR A 430 26.47 -33.04 -4.09
CA TYR A 430 26.73 -34.46 -3.82
C TYR A 430 26.11 -34.95 -2.49
N LEU A 431 25.37 -34.10 -1.77
CA LEU A 431 24.82 -34.42 -0.44
C LEU A 431 23.31 -34.18 -0.23
N SER A 432 22.55 -33.67 -1.21
CA SER A 432 21.10 -33.49 -1.02
C SER A 432 20.25 -34.65 -1.53
N LEU A 433 20.19 -35.74 -0.75
CA LEU A 433 19.12 -36.74 -0.93
C LEU A 433 17.77 -36.33 -0.31
N HIS A 434 17.66 -35.17 0.35
CA HIS A 434 16.43 -34.71 1.00
C HIS A 434 16.16 -33.20 0.85
N LYS A 435 16.40 -32.60 -0.32
CA LYS A 435 15.82 -31.28 -0.62
C LYS A 435 14.37 -31.49 -1.07
N THR A 436 13.41 -31.25 -0.17
CA THR A 436 12.07 -30.86 -0.59
C THR A 436 12.22 -29.65 -1.53
N PRO A 437 11.53 -29.60 -2.69
CA PRO A 437 11.67 -28.49 -3.62
C PRO A 437 11.36 -27.19 -2.87
N ARG A 438 12.37 -26.33 -2.70
CA ARG A 438 12.19 -24.96 -2.21
C ARG A 438 11.25 -24.31 -3.22
N GLN A 439 10.01 -24.02 -2.81
CA GLN A 439 9.12 -23.21 -3.62
C GLN A 439 9.88 -21.92 -3.97
N PRO A 440 9.85 -21.45 -5.23
CA PRO A 440 10.49 -20.19 -5.58
C PRO A 440 9.91 -19.12 -4.65
N GLN A 441 10.76 -18.52 -3.83
CA GLN A 441 10.35 -17.39 -3.01
C GLN A 441 9.89 -16.31 -4.00
N ALA A 442 8.61 -15.97 -3.95
CA ALA A 442 8.06 -14.92 -4.79
C ALA A 442 8.80 -13.62 -4.45
N GLN A 443 9.69 -13.17 -5.33
CA GLN A 443 10.42 -11.92 -5.14
C GLN A 443 9.45 -10.75 -5.24
N ASP A 444 9.66 -9.75 -4.40
CA ASP A 444 8.80 -8.57 -4.36
C ASP A 444 8.97 -7.76 -5.67
N PRO A 445 7.89 -7.47 -6.42
CA PRO A 445 8.00 -6.69 -7.65
C PRO A 445 8.66 -5.33 -7.46
N LEU A 446 8.50 -4.69 -6.29
CA LEU A 446 9.13 -3.40 -6.00
C LEU A 446 10.65 -3.55 -5.76
N SER A 447 11.10 -4.65 -5.15
CA SER A 447 12.53 -4.90 -4.95
C SER A 447 13.23 -5.17 -6.28
N VAL A 448 12.57 -5.90 -7.18
CA VAL A 448 13.08 -6.18 -8.54
C VAL A 448 13.22 -4.89 -9.35
N GLU A 449 12.20 -4.02 -9.33
CA GLU A 449 12.23 -2.73 -10.03
C GLU A 449 13.32 -1.80 -9.48
N LEU A 450 13.55 -1.84 -8.17
CA LEU A 450 14.60 -1.06 -7.51
C LEU A 450 15.99 -1.69 -7.65
N LYS A 451 16.08 -2.98 -7.99
CA LYS A 451 17.30 -3.77 -8.01
C LYS A 451 18.03 -3.75 -6.67
N VAL A 452 17.28 -3.90 -5.58
CA VAL A 452 17.81 -3.91 -4.22
C VAL A 452 17.37 -5.18 -3.52
N ASN A 453 18.32 -5.90 -2.90
CA ASN A 453 18.02 -6.93 -1.93
C ASN A 453 18.15 -6.37 -0.50
N VAL A 454 17.30 -6.83 0.41
CA VAL A 454 17.38 -6.46 1.83
C VAL A 454 18.70 -6.92 2.45
N LEU A 455 19.23 -8.05 1.97
CA LEU A 455 20.48 -8.63 2.44
C LEU A 455 21.71 -7.78 2.10
N ASP A 456 21.60 -6.92 1.08
CA ASP A 456 22.70 -6.06 0.63
C ASP A 456 22.83 -4.79 1.49
N CYS A 457 21.91 -4.55 2.42
CA CYS A 457 21.91 -3.36 3.26
C CYS A 457 22.61 -3.64 4.60
N ARG A 458 23.78 -3.01 4.79
CA ARG A 458 24.54 -3.11 6.04
C ARG A 458 23.97 -2.23 7.14
N HIS A 459 23.67 -0.99 6.79
CA HIS A 459 23.13 0.01 7.71
C HIS A 459 21.95 0.73 7.05
N PRO A 460 20.70 0.33 7.34
CA PRO A 460 19.54 1.08 6.87
C PRO A 460 19.49 2.44 7.55
N HIS A 461 18.90 3.45 6.89
CA HIS A 461 18.82 4.81 7.44
C HIS A 461 18.05 4.86 8.78
N LEU A 462 17.00 4.06 8.90
CA LEU A 462 16.21 3.79 10.10
C LEU A 462 16.32 2.31 10.46
N PRO A 463 16.46 1.96 11.75
CA PRO A 463 16.46 0.58 12.21
C PRO A 463 15.18 -0.17 11.78
N PHE A 464 15.32 -1.44 11.40
CA PHE A 464 14.15 -2.26 11.01
C PHE A 464 13.11 -2.43 12.11
N THR A 465 13.51 -2.31 13.38
CA THR A 465 12.58 -2.32 14.52
C THR A 465 11.58 -1.17 14.47
N GLU A 466 11.94 -0.03 13.87
CA GLU A 466 11.03 1.11 13.70
C GLU A 466 9.88 0.78 12.72
N PHE A 467 9.94 -0.30 11.94
CA PHE A 467 8.84 -0.71 11.05
C PHE A 467 7.87 -1.69 11.73
N TYR A 468 8.20 -2.18 12.93
CA TYR A 468 7.36 -3.12 13.65
C TYR A 468 6.21 -2.40 14.37
N ASN A 469 4.97 -2.83 14.10
CA ASN A 469 3.78 -2.34 14.78
C ASN A 469 3.17 -3.49 15.61
N GLU A 470 3.36 -3.44 16.94
CA GLU A 470 2.90 -4.49 17.86
C GLU A 470 1.37 -4.68 17.83
N PRO A 471 0.51 -3.64 17.95
CA PRO A 471 -0.94 -3.82 17.90
C PRO A 471 -1.45 -4.45 16.61
N LEU A 472 -0.89 -4.06 15.46
CA LEU A 472 -1.22 -4.68 14.18
C LEU A 472 -0.76 -6.14 14.15
N SER A 473 0.46 -6.42 14.59
CA SER A 473 1.03 -7.78 14.58
C SER A 473 0.19 -8.75 15.40
N ASP A 474 -0.32 -8.31 16.55
CA ASP A 474 -1.20 -9.11 17.41
C ASP A 474 -2.60 -9.32 16.82
N ALA A 475 -3.09 -8.35 16.04
CA ALA A 475 -4.43 -8.38 15.47
C ALA A 475 -4.51 -9.10 14.10
N VAL A 476 -3.39 -9.29 13.41
CA VAL A 476 -3.33 -9.93 12.10
C VAL A 476 -3.51 -11.45 12.23
N GLU A 477 -4.44 -12.01 11.44
CA GLU A 477 -4.71 -13.45 11.40
C GLU A 477 -4.01 -14.11 10.20
N MET A 478 -2.74 -14.48 10.38
CA MET A 478 -1.87 -15.04 9.31
C MET A 478 -2.46 -16.27 8.60
N ASP A 479 -3.24 -17.10 9.30
CA ASP A 479 -3.86 -18.30 8.73
C ASP A 479 -4.85 -17.96 7.60
N LYS A 480 -5.52 -16.81 7.69
CA LYS A 480 -6.46 -16.33 6.66
C LYS A 480 -5.74 -15.84 5.42
N ASP A 481 -4.68 -15.05 5.60
CA ASP A 481 -3.85 -14.58 4.49
C ASP A 481 -3.19 -15.73 3.74
N PHE A 482 -2.70 -16.74 4.46
CA PHE A 482 -2.12 -17.93 3.84
C PHE A 482 -3.15 -18.74 3.02
N ALA A 483 -4.41 -18.79 3.49
CA ALA A 483 -5.48 -19.43 2.73
C ALA A 483 -5.79 -18.65 1.43
N ASN A 484 -5.85 -17.32 1.51
CA ASN A 484 -6.11 -16.44 0.38
C ASN A 484 -4.96 -16.39 -0.63
N TYR A 485 -3.70 -16.54 -0.20
CA TYR A 485 -2.52 -16.54 -1.07
C TYR A 485 -2.40 -17.81 -1.94
N LYS A 486 -2.94 -18.93 -1.46
CA LYS A 486 -2.90 -20.21 -2.19
C LYS A 486 -4.05 -20.43 -3.17
N SER A 487 -5.12 -19.66 -3.03
CA SER A 487 -6.28 -19.63 -3.93
C SER A 487 -6.08 -18.64 -5.06
#